data_AF-A0A7S1SQ33-F1
#
_entry.id   AF-A0A7S1SQ33-F1
#
_cell.length_a   1.000
_cell.length_b   1.000
_cell.length_c   1.000
_cell.angle_alpha   90.00
_cell.angle_beta   90.00
_cell.angle_gamma   90.00
#
_symmetry.space_group_name_H-M   'P 1'
#
loop_
_entity.id
_entity.type
_entity.pdbx_description
1 polymer ?
#
loop_
_entity_poly.entity_id
_entity_poly.type
_entity_poly.pdbx_seq_one_letter_code
_entity_poly.pdbx_strand_id
1 'polypeptide(L)'
;ETQRGAIVSRSGNGRVPNLAGLAGALLGAQSLWSIDGFLLQVAELRHHGVGIWTDAHQVRFFGLDPAAVLTAVLEGTVDAGFVPAGAVEAMVASGEVGASDLHVVVGQQILNRIDSPFAYSTRLAAPGWTLSALSQVSKEIGDQVALAL
;
A
#
# COMPACT_ATOMS: atom_id res chain seq x y z
N GLU A 1 -9.57 -8.45 9.06
CA GLU A 1 -8.74 -7.93 7.96
C GLU A 1 -7.35 -7.64 8.48
N THR A 2 -6.34 -8.03 7.71
CA THR A 2 -4.96 -7.66 8.01
C THR A 2 -4.53 -6.59 7.04
N GLN A 3 -3.98 -5.49 7.56
CA GLN A 3 -3.64 -4.33 6.72
C GLN A 3 -2.35 -4.62 5.95
N ARG A 4 -2.43 -4.48 4.63
CA ARG A 4 -1.31 -4.56 3.69
C ARG A 4 -1.50 -3.50 2.63
N GLY A 5 -0.39 -2.99 2.10
CA GLY A 5 -0.36 -2.05 0.99
C GLY A 5 0.24 -2.67 -0.27
N ALA A 6 -0.15 -2.14 -1.41
CA ALA A 6 0.47 -2.37 -2.71
C ALA A 6 1.09 -1.07 -3.23
N ILE A 7 2.21 -1.22 -3.92
CA ILE A 7 2.79 -0.18 -4.78
C ILE A 7 2.53 -0.65 -6.21
N VAL A 8 1.90 0.18 -7.01
CA VAL A 8 1.50 -0.16 -8.38
C VAL A 8 2.14 0.79 -9.37
N SER A 9 2.41 0.32 -10.57
CA SER A 9 2.82 1.12 -11.72
C SER A 9 2.04 0.65 -12.94
N ARG A 10 1.98 1.47 -13.99
CA ARG A 10 1.41 1.01 -15.27
C ARG A 10 2.30 -0.10 -15.85
N SER A 11 1.70 -1.16 -16.37
CA SER A 11 2.43 -2.17 -17.13
C SER A 11 3.18 -1.55 -18.30
N GLY A 12 4.42 -1.99 -18.51
CA GLY A 12 5.31 -1.40 -19.53
C GLY A 12 5.93 -0.06 -19.14
N ASN A 13 5.67 0.47 -17.94
CA ASN A 13 6.41 1.61 -17.41
C ASN A 13 7.85 1.19 -17.03
N GLY A 14 8.78 1.34 -17.98
CA GLY A 14 10.20 1.05 -17.75
C GLY A 14 10.89 1.95 -16.73
N ARG A 15 10.24 3.02 -16.25
CA ARG A 15 10.80 3.92 -15.22
C ARG A 15 10.76 3.31 -13.83
N VAL A 16 9.78 2.46 -13.52
CA VAL A 16 9.58 1.90 -12.18
C VAL A 16 9.54 0.36 -12.22
N PRO A 17 10.66 -0.31 -12.59
CA PRO A 17 10.69 -1.77 -12.69
C PRO A 17 10.77 -2.48 -11.33
N ASN A 18 11.12 -1.76 -10.26
CA ASN A 18 11.30 -2.27 -8.90
C ASN A 18 11.29 -1.10 -7.90
N LEU A 19 11.45 -1.41 -6.61
CA LEU A 19 11.44 -0.40 -5.53
C LEU A 19 12.51 0.70 -5.70
N ALA A 20 13.69 0.37 -6.24
CA ALA A 20 14.74 1.38 -6.46
C ALA A 20 14.36 2.36 -7.59
N GLY A 21 13.56 1.91 -8.56
CA GLY A 21 13.02 2.77 -9.63
C GLY A 21 12.01 3.82 -9.16
N LEU A 22 11.60 3.78 -7.88
CA LEU A 22 10.74 4.81 -7.29
C LEU A 22 11.53 6.08 -6.91
N ALA A 23 12.86 6.01 -6.85
CA ALA A 23 13.69 7.21 -6.73
C ALA A 23 13.56 8.05 -8.02
N GLY A 24 13.22 9.33 -7.85
CA GLY A 24 12.94 10.27 -8.93
C GLY A 24 11.57 10.13 -9.57
N ALA A 25 10.71 9.23 -9.07
CA ALA A 25 9.37 9.02 -9.60
C ALA A 25 8.36 10.04 -9.06
N LEU A 26 7.33 10.34 -9.87
CA LEU A 26 6.10 10.98 -9.42
C LEU A 26 5.22 9.92 -8.74
N LEU A 27 4.94 10.09 -7.46
CA LEU A 27 4.16 9.14 -6.65
C LEU A 27 2.74 9.65 -6.42
N GLY A 28 1.76 8.77 -6.55
CA GLY A 28 0.39 8.97 -6.11
C GLY A 28 0.10 8.15 -4.86
N ALA A 29 -0.64 8.70 -3.91
CA ALA A 29 -1.08 7.98 -2.72
C ALA A 29 -2.47 8.46 -2.29
N GLN A 30 -3.13 7.69 -1.41
CA GLN A 30 -4.43 8.09 -0.90
C GLN A 30 -4.34 9.37 -0.04
N SER A 31 -3.67 9.26 1.11
CA SER A 31 -3.46 10.39 2.02
C SER A 31 -2.21 10.17 2.86
N LEU A 32 -1.66 11.26 3.41
CA LEU A 32 -0.51 11.24 4.32
C LEU A 32 -0.74 10.36 5.57
N TRP A 33 -2.00 10.15 5.94
CA TRP A 33 -2.42 9.44 7.15
C TRP A 33 -2.96 8.03 6.86
N SER A 34 -3.08 7.64 5.58
CA SER A 34 -3.54 6.31 5.21
C SER A 34 -2.48 5.28 5.58
N ILE A 35 -2.84 4.32 6.43
CA ILE A 35 -1.90 3.27 6.85
C ILE A 35 -1.54 2.40 5.65
N ASP A 36 -2.56 1.79 5.04
CA ASP A 36 -2.46 0.84 3.95
C ASP A 36 -2.38 1.47 2.55
N GLY A 37 -2.66 2.76 2.42
CA GLY A 37 -2.49 3.53 1.17
C GLY A 37 -1.33 4.52 1.17
N PHE A 38 -0.50 4.56 2.21
CA PHE A 38 0.71 5.38 2.24
C PHE A 38 1.78 4.92 3.22
N LEU A 39 1.46 4.84 4.52
CA LEU A 39 2.48 4.68 5.56
C LEU A 39 3.22 3.34 5.49
N LEU A 40 2.52 2.24 5.16
CA LEU A 40 3.15 0.93 5.00
C LEU A 40 4.11 0.89 3.81
N GLN A 41 3.75 1.53 2.70
CA GLN A 41 4.60 1.66 1.52
C GLN A 41 5.83 2.50 1.84
N VAL A 42 5.66 3.63 2.55
CA VAL A 42 6.78 4.47 3.01
C VAL A 42 7.72 3.69 3.93
N ALA A 43 7.19 2.89 4.85
CA ALA A 43 7.99 2.06 5.73
C ALA A 43 8.78 0.99 4.95
N GLU A 44 8.15 0.34 3.97
CA GLU A 44 8.79 -0.65 3.11
C GLU A 44 9.92 -0.03 2.28
N LEU A 45 9.66 1.14 1.67
CA LEU A 45 10.66 1.86 0.89
C LEU A 45 11.86 2.26 1.74
N ARG A 46 11.63 2.77 2.95
CA ARG A 46 12.71 3.08 3.90
C ARG A 46 13.53 1.85 4.26
N HIS A 47 12.88 0.69 4.45
CA HIS A 47 13.60 -0.56 4.70
C HIS A 47 14.53 -0.94 3.54
N HIS A 48 14.14 -0.60 2.31
CA HIS A 48 14.93 -0.77 1.10
C HIS A 48 15.85 0.42 0.76
N GLY A 49 16.04 1.36 1.70
CA GLY A 49 16.95 2.49 1.54
C GLY A 49 16.42 3.63 0.65
N VAL A 50 15.12 3.65 0.34
CA VAL A 50 14.46 4.70 -0.46
C VAL A 50 13.66 5.61 0.46
N GLY A 51 14.08 6.87 0.55
CA GLY A 51 13.39 7.92 1.30
C GLY A 51 12.43 8.69 0.41
N ILE A 52 11.12 8.54 0.61
CA ILE A 52 10.13 9.22 -0.27
C ILE A 52 10.23 10.76 -0.27
N TRP A 53 10.71 11.37 0.81
CA TRP A 53 10.82 12.83 0.91
C TRP A 53 12.14 13.38 0.37
N THR A 54 13.15 12.50 0.20
CA THR A 54 14.48 12.88 -0.30
C THR A 54 14.67 12.44 -1.75
N ASP A 55 14.11 11.30 -2.11
CA ASP A 55 14.44 10.60 -3.35
C ASP A 55 13.30 10.69 -4.37
N ALA A 56 12.03 10.76 -3.95
CA ALA A 56 10.93 10.90 -4.90
C ALA A 56 10.88 12.32 -5.49
N HIS A 57 10.45 12.46 -6.74
CA HIS A 57 10.32 13.77 -7.36
C HIS A 57 9.14 14.57 -6.78
N GLN A 58 8.00 13.89 -6.57
CA GLN A 58 6.83 14.48 -5.93
C GLN A 58 5.93 13.37 -5.37
N VAL A 59 5.21 13.67 -4.29
CA VAL A 59 4.08 12.85 -3.82
C VAL A 59 2.80 13.67 -3.97
N ARG A 60 1.79 13.09 -4.63
CA ARG A 60 0.44 13.66 -4.78
C ARG A 60 -0.58 12.79 -4.04
N PHE A 61 -1.52 13.45 -3.38
CA PHE A 61 -2.57 12.78 -2.63
C PHE A 61 -3.92 12.91 -3.34
N PHE A 62 -4.63 11.80 -3.47
CA PHE A 62 -5.88 11.70 -4.24
C PHE A 62 -7.11 11.40 -3.37
N GLY A 63 -6.98 11.55 -2.03
CA GLY A 63 -8.06 11.25 -1.09
C GLY A 63 -8.11 9.77 -0.71
N LEU A 64 -9.18 9.33 -0.06
CA LEU A 64 -9.24 7.95 0.49
C LEU A 64 -9.74 6.90 -0.51
N ASP A 65 -10.06 7.29 -1.74
CA ASP A 65 -10.50 6.34 -2.77
C ASP A 65 -9.28 5.72 -3.48
N PRO A 66 -9.05 4.40 -3.39
CA PRO A 66 -7.99 3.74 -4.14
C PRO A 66 -8.13 3.92 -5.66
N ALA A 67 -9.36 3.98 -6.19
CA ALA A 67 -9.59 4.06 -7.63
C ALA A 67 -9.02 5.37 -8.21
N ALA A 68 -9.09 6.48 -7.47
CA ALA A 68 -8.50 7.74 -7.89
C ALA A 68 -6.97 7.66 -8.07
N VAL A 69 -6.28 6.92 -7.18
CA VAL A 69 -4.83 6.68 -7.30
C VAL A 69 -4.53 5.76 -8.50
N LEU A 70 -5.30 4.68 -8.66
CA LEU A 70 -5.12 3.73 -9.76
C LEU A 70 -5.35 4.38 -11.13
N THR A 71 -6.40 5.19 -11.26
CA THR A 71 -6.65 5.99 -12.47
C THR A 71 -5.50 6.95 -12.76
N ALA A 72 -4.96 7.65 -11.75
CA ALA A 72 -3.82 8.54 -11.96
C ALA A 72 -2.56 7.81 -12.47
N VAL A 73 -2.33 6.56 -12.05
CA VAL A 73 -1.26 5.69 -12.57
C VAL A 73 -1.56 5.25 -14.00
N LEU A 74 -2.79 4.82 -14.27
CA LEU A 74 -3.23 4.39 -15.61
C LEU A 74 -3.18 5.52 -16.63
N GLU A 75 -3.46 6.76 -16.23
CA GLU A 75 -3.36 7.96 -17.07
C GLU A 75 -1.92 8.48 -17.17
N GLY A 76 -1.03 8.09 -16.24
CA GLY A 76 0.38 8.49 -16.23
C GLY A 76 0.58 9.89 -15.65
N THR A 77 -0.43 10.39 -14.93
CA THR A 77 -0.35 11.58 -14.09
C THR A 77 0.67 11.38 -12.95
N VAL A 78 0.86 10.13 -12.54
CA VAL A 78 1.93 9.67 -11.65
C VAL A 78 2.61 8.41 -12.23
N ASP A 79 3.88 8.20 -11.89
CA ASP A 79 4.67 7.05 -12.33
C ASP A 79 4.30 5.76 -11.56
N ALA A 80 3.96 5.91 -10.27
CA ALA A 80 3.55 4.82 -9.38
C ALA A 80 2.53 5.28 -8.33
N GLY A 81 1.69 4.35 -7.85
CA GLY A 81 0.60 4.60 -6.90
C GLY A 81 0.67 3.73 -5.66
N PHE A 82 0.31 4.26 -4.50
CA PHE A 82 0.19 3.54 -3.23
C PHE A 82 -1.28 3.34 -2.89
N VAL A 83 -1.69 2.09 -2.74
CA VAL A 83 -3.08 1.69 -2.48
C VAL A 83 -3.13 0.54 -1.48
N PRO A 84 -4.27 0.33 -0.80
CA PRO A 84 -4.50 -0.88 -0.02
C PRO A 84 -4.38 -2.14 -0.90
N ALA A 85 -3.88 -3.24 -0.33
CA ALA A 85 -3.89 -4.53 -1.02
C ALA A 85 -5.33 -4.95 -1.34
N GLY A 86 -5.55 -5.57 -2.51
CA GLY A 86 -6.90 -5.92 -2.99
C GLY A 86 -7.58 -4.84 -3.84
N ALA A 87 -7.08 -3.61 -3.85
CA ALA A 87 -7.67 -2.52 -4.63
C ALA A 87 -7.60 -2.77 -6.15
N VAL A 88 -6.48 -3.32 -6.64
CA VAL A 88 -6.32 -3.65 -8.06
C VAL A 88 -7.28 -4.77 -8.44
N GLU A 89 -7.33 -5.82 -7.63
CA GLU A 89 -8.20 -6.98 -7.84
C GLU A 89 -9.67 -6.60 -7.83
N ALA A 90 -10.07 -5.67 -6.96
CA ALA A 90 -11.43 -5.13 -6.94
C ALA A 90 -11.78 -4.42 -8.26
N MET A 91 -10.89 -3.57 -8.80
CA MET A 91 -11.11 -2.88 -10.08
C MET A 91 -11.05 -3.83 -11.29
N VAL A 92 -10.26 -4.90 -11.21
CA VAL A 92 -10.26 -5.96 -12.23
C VAL A 92 -11.56 -6.75 -12.19
N ALA A 93 -12.06 -7.07 -10.99
CA ALA A 93 -13.31 -7.80 -10.82
C ALA A 93 -14.54 -6.98 -11.26
N SER A 94 -14.50 -5.65 -11.11
CA SER A 94 -15.54 -4.75 -11.62
C SER A 94 -15.44 -4.49 -13.13
N GLY A 95 -14.32 -4.83 -13.77
CA GLY A 95 -14.08 -4.61 -15.20
C GLY A 95 -13.62 -3.20 -15.56
N GLU A 96 -13.28 -2.37 -14.57
CA GLU A 96 -12.78 -1.01 -14.77
C GLU A 96 -11.33 -0.99 -15.26
N VAL A 97 -10.55 -2.03 -14.94
CA VAL A 97 -9.14 -2.16 -15.31
C VAL A 97 -8.86 -3.57 -15.82
N GLY A 98 -8.08 -3.71 -16.89
CA GLY A 98 -7.61 -5.01 -17.35
C GLY A 98 -6.54 -5.59 -16.42
N ALA A 99 -6.55 -6.91 -16.21
CA ALA A 99 -5.59 -7.60 -15.35
C ALA A 99 -4.11 -7.39 -15.74
N SER A 100 -3.86 -7.00 -16.99
CA SER A 100 -2.52 -6.70 -17.54
C SER A 100 -2.13 -5.22 -17.51
N ASP A 101 -3.03 -4.31 -17.13
CA ASP A 101 -2.81 -2.86 -17.30
C ASP A 101 -1.93 -2.27 -16.20
N LEU A 102 -1.95 -2.90 -15.02
CA LEU A 102 -1.18 -2.53 -13.85
C LEU A 102 -0.19 -3.62 -13.48
N HIS A 103 0.97 -3.18 -13.01
CA HIS A 103 2.03 -4.01 -12.46
C HIS A 103 2.25 -3.65 -11.00
N VAL A 104 2.14 -4.63 -10.10
CA VAL A 104 2.50 -4.45 -8.69
C VAL A 104 4.02 -4.45 -8.57
N VAL A 105 4.57 -3.31 -8.16
CA VAL A 105 6.00 -3.11 -7.96
C VAL A 105 6.39 -3.77 -6.65
N VAL A 106 7.23 -4.80 -6.73
CA VAL A 106 7.64 -5.59 -5.59
C VAL A 106 9.15 -5.58 -5.41
N GLY A 107 9.61 -5.71 -4.17
CA GLY A 107 10.99 -6.10 -3.88
C GLY A 107 11.21 -7.59 -4.15
N GLN A 108 12.46 -8.06 -4.08
CA GLN A 108 12.84 -9.46 -4.40
C GLN A 108 12.14 -10.55 -3.54
N GLN A 109 11.40 -10.19 -2.49
CA GLN A 109 10.85 -11.14 -1.52
C GLN A 109 9.32 -11.15 -1.38
N ILE A 110 8.60 -10.32 -2.14
CA ILE A 110 7.17 -10.12 -1.94
C ILE A 110 6.44 -10.38 -3.25
N LEU A 111 6.22 -11.65 -3.60
CA LEU A 111 5.27 -12.04 -4.65
C LEU A 111 4.54 -13.30 -4.18
N ASN A 112 3.21 -13.28 -4.25
CA ASN A 112 2.32 -14.44 -4.12
C ASN A 112 2.77 -15.49 -3.09
N ARG A 113 2.78 -15.13 -1.80
CA ARG A 113 2.74 -16.20 -0.80
C ARG A 113 1.34 -16.82 -0.85
N ILE A 114 1.32 -18.15 -0.79
CA ILE A 114 0.14 -19.03 -0.89
C ILE A 114 -0.99 -18.66 0.10
N ASP A 115 -0.72 -17.76 1.05
CA ASP A 115 -1.59 -17.32 2.13
C ASP A 115 -2.45 -16.08 1.82
N SER A 116 -2.38 -15.49 0.62
CA SER A 116 -3.21 -14.32 0.27
C SER A 116 -3.70 -14.33 -1.18
N PRO A 117 -4.98 -13.99 -1.45
CA PRO A 117 -5.51 -13.88 -2.80
C PRO A 117 -5.13 -12.56 -3.50
N PHE A 118 -4.48 -11.63 -2.81
CA PHE A 118 -4.15 -10.29 -3.31
C PHE A 118 -2.65 -10.10 -3.49
N ALA A 119 -2.27 -9.33 -4.50
CA ALA A 119 -0.92 -8.83 -4.67
C ALA A 119 -0.68 -7.66 -3.71
N TYR A 120 0.48 -7.67 -3.07
CA TYR A 120 0.91 -6.66 -2.10
C TYR A 120 2.40 -6.43 -2.22
N SER A 121 2.85 -5.23 -1.81
CA SER A 121 4.25 -4.83 -1.84
C SER A 121 4.82 -4.62 -0.44
N THR A 122 3.97 -4.60 0.60
CA THR A 122 4.38 -4.36 1.98
C THR A 122 4.30 -5.62 2.83
N ARG A 123 5.08 -5.66 3.91
CA ARG A 123 4.88 -6.66 4.97
C ARG A 123 3.49 -6.56 5.61
N LEU A 124 3.10 -7.63 6.29
CA LEU A 124 1.89 -7.69 7.11
C LEU A 124 2.02 -6.66 8.24
N ALA A 125 1.14 -5.66 8.27
CA ALA A 125 0.98 -4.82 9.46
C ALA A 125 0.04 -5.52 10.46
N ALA A 126 0.12 -5.13 11.74
CA ALA A 126 -0.75 -5.60 12.82
C ALA A 126 -2.25 -5.63 12.40
N PRO A 127 -3.11 -6.44 13.05
CA PRO A 127 -4.52 -6.56 12.66
C PRO A 127 -5.19 -5.18 12.54
N GLY A 128 -6.12 -5.03 11.59
CA GLY A 128 -6.79 -3.74 11.29
C GLY A 128 -7.61 -3.14 12.44
N TRP A 129 -7.61 -3.80 13.60
CA TRP A 129 -8.19 -3.31 14.84
C TRP A 129 -7.15 -3.50 15.96
N THR A 130 -6.73 -2.40 16.57
CA THR A 130 -5.95 -2.40 17.81
C THR A 130 -6.80 -1.84 18.95
N LEU A 131 -6.97 -2.62 20.01
CA LEU A 131 -7.48 -2.11 21.29
C LEU A 131 -6.32 -1.48 22.05
N SER A 132 -6.51 -0.23 22.48
CA SER A 132 -5.57 0.45 23.38
C SER A 132 -6.25 0.67 24.72
N ALA A 133 -5.53 0.40 25.81
CA ALA A 133 -5.99 0.66 27.18
C ALA A 133 -5.20 1.82 27.78
N LEU A 134 -5.85 2.64 28.61
CA LEU A 134 -5.16 3.66 29.39
C LEU A 134 -4.23 3.00 30.41
N SER A 135 -3.11 3.64 30.76
CA SER A 135 -2.11 3.10 31.69
C SER A 135 -2.66 2.74 33.08
N GLN A 136 -3.80 3.34 33.46
CA GLN A 136 -4.52 3.09 34.71
C GLN A 136 -5.47 1.88 34.68
N VAL A 137 -5.72 1.29 33.50
CA VAL A 137 -6.53 0.08 33.35
C VAL A 137 -5.67 -1.11 33.74
N SER A 138 -6.15 -1.93 34.68
CA SER A 138 -5.42 -3.12 35.09
C SER A 138 -5.37 -4.13 33.96
N LYS A 139 -4.30 -4.94 33.92
CA LYS A 139 -4.11 -5.95 32.88
C LYS A 139 -5.29 -6.93 32.85
N GLU A 140 -5.83 -7.28 34.01
CA GLU A 140 -6.96 -8.21 34.14
C GLU A 140 -8.22 -7.70 33.42
N ILE A 141 -8.51 -6.40 33.52
CA ILE A 141 -9.64 -5.79 32.79
C ILE A 141 -9.36 -5.77 31.29
N GLY A 142 -8.12 -5.43 30.89
CA GLY A 142 -7.70 -5.48 29.50
C GLY A 142 -7.86 -6.88 28.89
N ASP A 143 -7.45 -7.92 29.61
CA ASP A 143 -7.57 -9.31 29.17
C ASP A 143 -9.04 -9.75 29.07
N GLN A 144 -9.91 -9.38 30.02
CA GLN A 144 -11.34 -9.72 29.98
C GLN A 144 -12.05 -9.09 28.78
N VAL A 145 -11.74 -7.83 28.45
CA VAL A 145 -12.32 -7.16 27.28
C VAL A 145 -11.78 -7.79 25.98
N ALA A 146 -10.48 -8.10 25.93
CA ALA A 146 -9.88 -8.76 24.77
C ALA A 146 -10.46 -10.16 24.50
N LEU A 147 -10.86 -10.88 25.55
CA LEU A 147 -11.53 -12.19 25.44
C LEU A 147 -13.00 -12.12 25.04
N ALA A 148 -13.65 -10.95 25.22
CA ALA A 148 -15.07 -10.75 24.97
C ALA A 148 -15.38 -10.24 23.54
N LEU A 149 -14.35 -9.98 22.74
CA LEU A 149 -14.41 -9.46 21.36
C LEU A 149 -13.93 -10.52 20.37
#